data_AF-A0A855K972-F1
#
_entry.id   AF-A0A855K972-F1
#
_cell.length_a   1.000
_cell.length_b   1.000
_cell.length_c   1.000
_cell.angle_alpha   90.00
_cell.angle_beta   90.00
_cell.angle_gamma   90.00
#
_symmetry.space_group_name_H-M   'P 1'
#
loop_
_entity.id
_entity.type
_entity.pdbx_description
1 polymer ?
#
loop_
_entity_poly.entity_id
_entity_poly.type
_entity_poly.pdbx_seq_one_letter_code
_entity_poly.pdbx_strand_id
1 'polypeptide(L)'
;IHFVEKTWGVHYAMGGTGALVKALVVKFEELGGTVQLNAKVARIDVAKRGRKRVATGVTLAGGETLAADLVVSNGDYATTYLK
;
A
#
# COMPACT_ATOMS: atom_id res chain seq x y z
N ILE A 1 -27.08 -1.39 25.48
CA ILE A 1 -26.21 -2.32 24.73
C ILE A 1 -26.91 -2.66 23.43
N HIS A 2 -26.37 -2.18 22.31
CA HIS A 2 -26.93 -2.39 20.97
C HIS A 2 -26.84 -3.87 20.55
N PHE A 3 -27.72 -4.33 19.66
CA PHE A 3 -27.79 -5.74 19.22
C PHE A 3 -26.45 -6.30 18.70
N VAL A 4 -25.68 -5.50 17.96
CA VAL A 4 -24.38 -5.89 17.41
C VAL A 4 -23.36 -6.20 18.52
N GLU A 5 -23.34 -5.40 19.58
CA GLU A 5 -22.42 -5.56 20.72
C GLU A 5 -22.71 -6.85 21.50
N LYS A 6 -23.98 -7.27 21.57
CA LYS A 6 -24.39 -8.53 22.23
C LYS A 6 -23.97 -9.76 21.45
N THR A 7 -24.02 -9.72 20.12
CA THR A 7 -23.83 -10.91 19.28
C THR A 7 -22.35 -11.14 18.94
N TRP A 8 -21.56 -10.09 18.74
CA TRP A 8 -20.17 -10.21 18.26
C TRP A 8 -19.13 -9.46 19.10
N GLY A 9 -19.56 -8.69 20.10
CA GLY A 9 -18.67 -7.86 20.90
C GLY A 9 -18.18 -6.62 20.18
N VAL A 10 -17.50 -5.76 20.93
CA VAL A 10 -16.77 -4.59 20.43
C VAL A 10 -15.37 -4.66 21.00
N HIS A 11 -14.37 -4.58 20.12
CA HIS A 11 -12.97 -4.67 20.51
C HIS A 11 -12.24 -3.37 20.21
N TYR A 12 -11.28 -3.06 21.06
CA TYR A 12 -10.39 -1.92 20.90
C TYR A 12 -8.95 -2.40 21.07
N ALA A 13 -8.09 -2.06 20.12
CA ALA A 13 -6.67 -2.34 20.24
C ALA A 13 -6.09 -1.48 21.36
N MET A 14 -5.40 -2.09 22.32
CA MET A 14 -4.67 -1.34 23.36
C MET A 14 -3.66 -0.40 22.68
N GLY A 15 -3.73 0.90 23.00
CA GLY A 15 -2.96 1.95 22.31
C GLY A 15 -3.59 2.48 21.01
N GLY A 16 -4.81 2.04 20.68
CA GLY A 16 -5.60 2.53 19.55
C GLY A 16 -5.11 2.05 18.18
N THR A 17 -5.67 2.66 17.12
CA THR A 17 -5.39 2.27 15.72
C THR A 17 -3.92 2.40 15.35
N GLY A 18 -3.21 3.40 15.90
CA GLY A 18 -1.78 3.58 15.65
C GLY A 18 -0.94 2.39 16.14
N ALA A 19 -1.29 1.83 17.31
CA ALA A 19 -0.62 0.63 17.83
C ALA A 19 -0.88 -0.59 16.94
N LEU A 20 -2.10 -0.73 16.43
CA LEU A 20 -2.43 -1.80 15.47
C LEU A 20 -1.63 -1.69 14.17
N VAL A 21 -1.59 -0.51 13.56
CA VAL A 21 -0.81 -0.28 12.32
C VAL A 21 0.67 -0.55 12.56
N LYS A 22 1.23 -0.07 13.67
CA LYS A 22 2.63 -0.32 14.03
C LYS A 22 2.93 -1.81 14.15
N ALA A 23 2.06 -2.58 14.81
CA ALA A 23 2.23 -4.02 14.94
C ALA A 23 2.24 -4.74 13.57
N LEU A 24 1.38 -4.32 12.64
CA LEU A 24 1.37 -4.84 11.27
C LEU A 24 2.65 -4.49 10.51
N VAL A 25 3.15 -3.25 10.63
CA VAL A 25 4.41 -2.83 10.00
C VAL A 25 5.59 -3.65 10.55
N VAL A 26 5.70 -3.80 11.87
CA VAL A 26 6.74 -4.64 12.49
C VAL A 26 6.67 -6.06 11.92
N LYS A 27 5.47 -6.65 11.85
CA LYS A 27 5.35 -8.01 11.33
C LYS A 27 5.73 -8.12 9.85
N PHE A 28 5.41 -7.10 9.06
CA PHE A 28 5.78 -7.04 7.65
C PHE A 28 7.30 -6.93 7.46
N GLU A 29 7.97 -6.10 8.26
CA GLU A 29 9.43 -5.96 8.23
C GLU A 29 10.14 -7.24 8.70
N GLU A 30 9.62 -7.92 9.72
CA GLU A 30 10.12 -9.25 10.15
C GLU A 30 10.05 -10.30 9.05
N LEU A 31 9.08 -10.19 8.14
CA LEU A 31 8.93 -11.07 6.97
C LEU A 31 9.83 -10.66 5.79
N GLY A 32 10.68 -9.64 5.97
CA GLY A 32 11.60 -9.13 4.95
C GLY A 32 11.02 -7.99 4.09
N GLY A 33 9.85 -7.47 4.46
CA GLY A 33 9.26 -6.30 3.82
C GLY A 33 10.05 -5.02 4.11
N THR A 34 9.96 -4.03 3.22
CA THR A 34 10.54 -2.70 3.44
C THR A 34 9.46 -1.64 3.26
N VAL A 35 9.38 -0.69 4.19
CA VAL A 35 8.45 0.44 4.11
C VAL A 35 9.25 1.72 3.84
N GLN A 36 8.97 2.36 2.71
CA GLN A 36 9.52 3.68 2.40
C GLN A 36 8.44 4.74 2.61
N LEU A 37 8.64 5.60 3.61
CA LEU A 37 7.76 6.73 3.89
C LEU A 37 8.24 7.98 3.17
N ASN A 38 7.35 8.97 2.99
CA ASN A 38 7.63 10.18 2.21
C ASN A 38 8.06 9.92 0.75
N ALA A 39 7.88 8.69 0.26
CA ALA A 39 8.21 8.25 -1.09
C ALA A 39 7.02 8.42 -2.03
N LYS A 40 6.65 9.67 -2.35
CA LYS A 40 5.51 9.95 -3.23
C LYS A 40 5.77 9.37 -4.63
N VAL A 41 4.95 8.42 -5.07
CA VAL A 41 4.99 7.91 -6.44
C VAL A 41 4.45 8.97 -7.40
N ALA A 42 5.23 9.31 -8.43
CA ALA A 42 4.82 10.22 -9.50
C ALA A 42 4.10 9.50 -10.63
N ARG A 43 4.56 8.29 -10.98
CA ARG A 43 3.91 7.44 -11.99
C ARG A 43 4.25 5.97 -11.80
N ILE A 44 3.38 5.11 -12.32
CA ILE A 44 3.66 3.68 -12.54
C ILE A 44 4.31 3.56 -13.92
N ASP A 45 5.48 2.94 -13.98
CA ASP A 45 6.21 2.74 -15.23
C ASP A 45 5.65 1.52 -15.95
N VAL A 46 5.24 1.70 -17.21
CA VAL A 46 4.56 0.67 -18.00
C VAL A 46 5.26 0.49 -19.34
N ALA A 47 5.72 -0.73 -19.60
CA ALA A 47 6.37 -1.12 -20.84
C ALA A 47 5.43 -1.97 -21.72
N LYS A 48 5.67 -1.94 -23.03
CA LYS A 48 4.98 -2.80 -23.99
C LYS A 48 5.79 -4.08 -24.18
N ARG A 49 5.19 -5.24 -23.89
CA ARG A 49 5.75 -6.57 -24.20
C ARG A 49 4.84 -7.25 -25.23
N GLY A 50 5.23 -7.15 -26.51
CA GLY A 50 4.39 -7.58 -27.63
C GLY A 50 3.11 -6.74 -27.70
N ARG A 51 1.93 -7.38 -27.52
CA ARG A 51 0.63 -6.69 -27.46
C ARG A 51 0.21 -6.28 -26.05
N LYS A 52 0.90 -6.75 -25.00
CA LYS A 52 0.54 -6.50 -23.61
C LYS A 52 1.24 -5.26 -23.06
N ARG A 53 0.57 -4.52 -22.18
CA ARG A 53 1.17 -3.50 -21.32
C ARG A 53 1.46 -4.14 -19.96
N VAL A 54 2.66 -3.93 -19.46
CA VAL A 54 3.15 -4.56 -18.23
C VAL A 54 3.76 -3.47 -17.37
N ALA A 55 3.31 -3.35 -16.12
CA ALA A 55 3.96 -2.50 -15.13
C ALA A 55 5.35 -3.08 -14.82
N THR A 56 6.36 -2.23 -14.76
CA THR A 56 7.76 -2.63 -14.55
C THR A 56 8.38 -1.99 -13.31
N GLY A 57 7.61 -1.18 -12.58
CA GLY A 57 8.10 -0.41 -11.46
C GLY A 57 7.33 0.89 -11.27
N VAL A 58 7.89 1.78 -10.46
CA VAL A 58 7.38 3.13 -10.20
C VAL A 58 8.50 4.14 -10.26
N THR A 59 8.18 5.35 -10.72
CA THR A 59 9.06 6.52 -10.60
C THR A 59 8.52 7.42 -9.49
N LEU A 60 9.36 7.74 -8.51
CA LEU A 60 9.06 8.64 -7.40
C LEU A 60 9.11 10.10 -7.84
N ALA A 61 8.48 10.99 -7.08
CA ALA A 61 8.47 12.43 -7.34
C ALA A 61 9.87 13.07 -7.30
N GLY A 62 10.83 12.44 -6.61
CA GLY A 62 12.23 12.84 -6.60
C GLY A 62 13.03 12.40 -7.85
N GLY A 63 12.41 11.66 -8.77
CA GLY A 63 13.05 11.18 -10.01
C GLY A 63 13.67 9.78 -9.91
N GLU A 64 13.80 9.21 -8.71
CA GLU A 64 14.24 7.83 -8.51
C GLU A 64 13.23 6.82 -9.10
N THR A 65 13.74 5.77 -9.75
CA THR A 65 12.92 4.67 -10.27
C THR A 65 13.19 3.40 -9.48
N LEU A 66 12.10 2.78 -9.01
CA LEU A 66 12.11 1.49 -8.33
C LEU A 66 11.56 0.43 -9.27
N ALA A 67 12.40 -0.52 -9.67
CA ALA A 67 11.98 -1.66 -10.50
C ALA A 67 11.17 -2.66 -9.68
N ALA A 68 10.12 -3.22 -10.28
CA ALA A 68 9.31 -4.26 -9.65
C ALA A 68 8.65 -5.15 -10.71
N ASP A 69 8.57 -6.45 -10.44
CA ASP A 69 7.84 -7.40 -11.30
C ASP A 69 6.33 -7.19 -11.24
N LEU A 70 5.84 -6.71 -10.09
CA LEU A 70 4.43 -6.42 -9.83
C LEU A 70 4.28 -5.09 -9.12
N VAL A 71 3.24 -4.33 -9.49
CA VAL A 71 2.88 -3.07 -8.85
C VAL A 71 1.43 -3.16 -8.41
N VAL A 72 1.17 -2.96 -7.11
CA VAL A 72 -0.17 -2.93 -6.52
C VAL A 72 -0.42 -1.53 -5.99
N SER A 73 -1.39 -0.82 -6.56
CA SER A 73 -1.80 0.51 -6.08
C SER A 73 -3.00 0.38 -5.15
N ASN A 74 -2.85 0.82 -3.91
CA ASN A 74 -3.97 1.09 -3.01
C ASN A 74 -4.41 2.56 -3.07
N GLY A 75 -3.89 3.34 -4.03
CA GLY A 75 -4.35 4.70 -4.30
C GLY A 75 -5.75 4.68 -4.93
N ASP A 76 -6.51 5.76 -4.76
CA ASP A 76 -7.82 5.87 -5.40
C ASP A 76 -7.70 5.89 -6.93
N TYR A 77 -8.82 5.64 -7.61
CA TYR A 77 -8.88 5.57 -9.06
C TYR A 77 -8.43 6.87 -9.74
N ALA A 78 -8.87 8.02 -9.23
CA ALA A 78 -8.53 9.30 -9.83
C ALA A 78 -7.02 9.57 -9.72
N THR A 79 -6.44 9.30 -8.55
CA THR A 79 -5.00 9.43 -8.34
C THR A 79 -4.19 8.47 -9.21
N THR A 80 -4.68 7.24 -9.42
CA THR A 80 -3.94 6.19 -10.14
C THR A 80 -4.05 6.33 -11.66
N TYR A 81 -5.21 6.74 -12.19
CA TYR A 81 -5.50 6.68 -13.64
C TYR A 81 -5.75 8.03 -14.32
N LEU A 82 -6.16 9.06 -13.58
CA LEU A 82 -6.54 10.35 -14.16
C LEU A 82 -5.42 11.41 -14.07
N LYS A 83 -4.24 11.00 -13.60
CA LYS A 83 -3.01 11.80 -13.62
C LYS A 83 -2.20 11.60 -14.89
#